data_AF-A0A1F1PWW4-F1
#
_entry.id   AF-A0A1F1PWW4-F1
#
_cell.length_a   1.000
_cell.length_b   1.000
_cell.length_c   1.000
_cell.angle_alpha   90.00
_cell.angle_beta   90.00
_cell.angle_gamma   90.00
#
_symmetry.space_group_name_H-M   'P 1'
#
loop_
_entity.id
_entity.type
_entity.pdbx_description
1 polymer ?
#
loop_
_entity_poly.entity_id
_entity_poly.type
_entity_poly.pdbx_seq_one_letter_code
_entity_poly.pdbx_strand_id
1 'polypeptide(L)' 'MLKIVPDPPYPTELAHSLEDILMQTSEYLVCALSIAQQNTLVHQDSSAQALTLATMHEIEAARGMVEMALSKVQVRH' A
#
# COMPACT_ATOMS: atom_id res chain seq x y z
N MET A 1 37.35 17.72 29.24
CA MET A 1 37.17 16.76 28.14
C MET A 1 35.68 16.54 27.96
N LEU A 2 35.09 17.13 26.91
CA LEU A 2 33.70 16.89 26.55
C LEU A 2 33.68 15.62 25.70
N LYS A 3 33.16 14.51 26.25
CA LYS A 3 32.85 13.33 25.43
C LYS A 3 31.84 13.78 24.39
N ILE A 4 32.18 13.66 23.10
CA ILE A 4 31.20 13.80 22.03
C ILE A 4 30.19 12.67 22.24
N VAL A 5 29.01 13.03 22.73
CA VAL A 5 27.88 12.11 22.83
C VAL A 5 27.16 12.22 21.48
N PRO A 6 26.95 11.11 20.76
CA PRO A 6 26.13 11.13 19.57
C PRO A 6 24.74 11.67 19.94
N ASP A 7 24.22 12.59 19.14
CA ASP A 7 22.85 13.06 19.33
C ASP A 7 21.90 11.85 19.31
N PRO A 8 20.88 11.82 20.18
CA PRO A 8 19.92 10.73 20.19
C PRO A 8 19.27 10.62 18.80
N PRO A 9 19.06 9.40 18.27
CA PRO A 9 18.44 9.24 16.96
C PRO A 9 17.11 9.98 16.96
N TYR A 10 16.94 10.86 15.97
CA TYR A 10 15.70 11.63 15.83
C TYR A 10 14.52 10.65 15.80
N PRO A 11 13.40 10.94 16.50
CA PRO A 11 12.21 10.09 16.46
C PRO A 11 11.70 9.80 15.05
N THR A 12 12.05 10.67 14.10
CA THR A 12 11.72 10.58 12.67
C THR A 12 12.39 9.40 11.96
N GLU A 13 13.54 8.89 12.43
CA GLU A 13 14.21 7.72 11.82
C GLU A 13 13.43 6.41 12.05
N LEU A 14 12.50 6.39 13.02
CA LEU A 14 11.69 5.21 13.35
C LEU A 14 10.26 5.27 12.80
N ALA A 15 9.80 6.45 12.36
CA ALA A 15 8.47 6.64 11.82
C ALA A 15 8.54 6.60 10.29
N HIS A 16 8.00 5.53 9.68
CA HIS A 16 7.81 5.50 8.23
C HIS A 16 7.11 6.78 7.78
N SER A 17 7.66 7.46 6.78
CA SER A 17 7.02 8.65 6.23
C SER A 17 5.65 8.27 5.66
N LEU A 18 4.74 9.24 5.56
CA LEU A 18 3.45 8.99 4.91
C LEU A 18 3.65 8.48 3.48
N GLU A 19 4.68 8.97 2.78
CA GLU A 19 5.05 8.50 1.45
C GLU A 19 5.44 7.02 1.45
N ASP A 20 6.32 6.60 2.38
CA ASP A 20 6.74 5.19 2.50
C ASP A 20 5.54 4.26 2.77
N ILE A 21 4.63 4.68 3.66
CA ILE A 21 3.42 3.92 3.98
C ILE A 21 2.52 3.79 2.74
N LEU A 22 2.34 4.88 1.98
CA LEU A 22 1.52 4.86 0.77
C LEU A 22 2.16 4.02 -0.35
N MET A 23 3.48 4.09 -0.54
CA MET A 23 4.20 3.23 -1.48
C MET A 23 4.04 1.75 -1.09
N GLN A 24 4.28 1.42 0.18
CA GLN A 24 4.14 0.06 0.68
C GLN A 24 2.70 -0.46 0.55
N THR A 25 1.70 0.41 0.78
CA THR A 25 0.28 0.08 0.59
C THR A 25 -0.02 -0.23 -0.87
N SER A 26 0.54 0.54 -1.82
CA SER A 26 0.40 0.29 -3.25
C SER A 26 0.93 -1.09 -3.64
N GLU A 27 2.10 -1.49 -3.14
CA GLU A 27 2.68 -2.82 -3.36
C GLU A 27 1.78 -3.93 -2.83
N TYR A 28 1.25 -3.79 -1.62
CA TYR A 28 0.33 -4.77 -1.05
C TYR A 28 -0.96 -4.90 -1.85
N LEU A 29 -1.49 -3.79 -2.40
CA LEU A 29 -2.68 -3.83 -3.25
C LEU A 29 -2.42 -4.55 -4.58
N VAL A 30 -1.23 -4.42 -5.17
CA VAL A 30 -0.82 -5.19 -6.36
C VAL A 30 -0.76 -6.69 -6.04
N CYS A 31 -0.20 -7.05 -4.88
CA CYS A 31 -0.21 -8.43 -4.42
C CYS A 31 -1.64 -8.96 -4.20
N ALA A 32 -2.50 -8.17 -3.54
CA ALA A 32 -3.89 -8.53 -3.30
C ALA A 32 -4.67 -8.75 -4.62
N LEU A 33 -4.48 -7.87 -5.61
CA LEU A 33 -5.10 -8.00 -6.92
C LEU A 33 -4.65 -9.29 -7.62
N SER A 34 -3.35 -9.60 -7.55
CA SER A 34 -2.79 -10.83 -8.14
C SER A 34 -3.39 -12.09 -7.51
N ILE A 35 -3.57 -12.09 -6.18
CA ILE A 35 -4.21 -13.19 -5.46
C ILE A 35 -5.68 -13.33 -5.87
N ALA A 36 -6.41 -12.22 -5.97
CA ALA A 36 -7.81 -12.23 -6.40
C ALA A 36 -7.96 -12.74 -7.84
N GLN A 37 -7.08 -12.32 -8.76
CA GLN A 37 -7.03 -12.84 -10.12
C GLN A 37 -6.75 -14.35 -10.15
N GLN A 38 -5.79 -14.84 -9.37
CA GLN A 38 -5.51 -16.28 -9.28
C GLN A 38 -6.70 -17.05 -8.71
N ASN A 39 -7.42 -16.48 -7.75
CA ASN A 39 -8.61 -17.11 -7.16
C ASN A 39 -9.71 -17.35 -8.22
N THR A 40 -9.89 -16.44 -9.18
CA THR A 40 -10.84 -16.64 -10.30
C THR A 40 -10.49 -17.82 -11.21
N LEU A 41 -9.21 -18.17 -11.32
CA LEU A 41 -8.75 -19.31 -12.12
C LEU A 41 -8.98 -20.65 -11.41
N VAL A 42 -8.98 -20.65 -10.07
CA VAL A 42 -9.08 -21.86 -9.24
C VAL A 42 -10.55 -22.20 -8.92
N HIS A 43 -11.39 -21.20 -8.68
CA HIS A 43 -12.80 -21.40 -8.33
C HIS A 43 -13.72 -20.95 -9.47
N GLN A 44 -14.31 -21.92 -10.18
CA GLN A 44 -15.26 -21.68 -11.28
C GLN A 44 -16.73 -21.55 -10.80
N ASP A 45 -16.98 -21.53 -9.49
CA ASP A 45 -18.32 -21.35 -8.94
C ASP A 45 -18.82 -19.91 -9.14
N SER A 46 -20.03 -19.76 -9.69
CA SER A 46 -20.56 -18.47 -10.16
C SER A 46 -20.76 -17.42 -9.05
N SER A 47 -21.09 -17.84 -7.83
CA SER A 47 -21.28 -16.92 -6.70
C SER A 47 -19.94 -16.43 -6.12
N ALA A 48 -18.96 -17.31 -6.00
CA ALA A 48 -17.61 -16.97 -5.57
C ALA A 48 -16.92 -16.04 -6.58
N GLN A 49 -17.13 -16.29 -7.87
CA GLN A 49 -16.58 -15.45 -8.94
C GLN A 49 -17.08 -14.00 -8.88
N ALA A 50 -18.38 -13.79 -8.62
CA ALA A 50 -18.93 -12.43 -8.48
C ALA A 50 -18.31 -11.67 -7.30
N LEU A 51 -18.10 -12.34 -6.17
CA LEU A 51 -17.42 -11.76 -5.00
C LEU A 51 -15.95 -11.45 -5.29
N THR A 52 -15.25 -12.33 -6.01
CA THR A 52 -13.86 -12.11 -6.40
C THR A 52 -13.72 -10.94 -7.37
N LEU A 53 -14.62 -10.81 -8.36
CA LEU A 53 -14.64 -9.67 -9.27
C LEU A 53 -14.93 -8.34 -8.54
N ALA A 54 -15.89 -8.35 -7.60
CA ALA A 54 -16.15 -7.18 -6.76
C ALA A 54 -14.92 -6.81 -5.90
N THR A 55 -14.24 -7.82 -5.34
CA THR A 55 -13.01 -7.62 -4.57
C THR A 55 -11.90 -6.99 -5.43
N MET A 56 -11.71 -7.47 -6.67
CA MET A 56 -10.75 -6.88 -7.61
C MET A 56 -11.07 -5.41 -7.89
N HIS A 57 -12.35 -5.07 -8.10
CA HIS A 57 -12.79 -3.70 -8.33
C HIS A 57 -12.48 -2.77 -7.14
N GLU A 58 -12.77 -3.21 -5.92
CA GLU A 58 -12.47 -2.43 -4.70
C GLU A 58 -10.95 -2.24 -4.51
N ILE A 59 -10.13 -3.25 -4.83
CA ILE A 59 -8.65 -3.15 -4.78
C ILE A 59 -8.15 -2.10 -5.79
N GLU A 60 -8.71 -2.08 -7.01
CA GLU A 60 -8.34 -1.09 -8.02
C GLU A 60 -8.75 0.34 -7.62
N ALA A 61 -9.95 0.51 -7.05
CA ALA A 61 -10.40 1.78 -6.52
C ALA A 61 -9.48 2.27 -5.38
N ALA A 62 -9.10 1.38 -4.48
CA ALA A 62 -8.14 1.67 -3.41
C ALA A 62 -6.77 2.09 -3.96
N ARG A 63 -6.25 1.42 -5.00
CA ARG A 63 -5.01 1.84 -5.67
C ARG A 63 -5.12 3.24 -6.24
N GLY A 64 -6.22 3.57 -6.92
CA GLY A 64 -6.43 4.93 -7.45
C GLY A 64 -6.43 6.00 -6.35
N MET A 65 -7.00 5.70 -5.18
CA MET A 65 -6.94 6.61 -4.02
C MET A 65 -5.52 6.76 -3.46
N VAL A 66 -4.73 5.67 -3.42
CA VAL A 66 -3.32 5.71 -2.99
C VAL A 66 -2.46 6.51 -3.98
N GLU A 67 -2.64 6.31 -5.28
CA GLU A 67 -1.95 7.08 -6.33
C GLU A 67 -2.27 8.58 -6.22
N MET A 68 -3.55 8.92 -5.98
CA MET A 68 -3.96 10.30 -5.70
C MET A 68 -3.32 10.84 -4.42
N ALA A 69 -3.26 10.04 -3.35
CA ALA A 69 -2.64 10.45 -2.09
C ALA A 69 -1.14 10.72 -2.27
N LEU A 70 -0.42 9.83 -2.98
CA LEU A 70 1.00 10.00 -3.32
C LEU A 70 1.24 11.30 -4.09
N SER A 71 0.44 11.59 -5.12
CA SER A 71 0.57 12.83 -5.88
C SER A 71 0.45 14.10 -5.01
N LYS A 72 -0.37 14.05 -3.95
CA LYS A 72 -0.56 15.19 -3.01
C LYS A 72 0.58 15.31 -2.00
N VAL A 73 1.21 14.20 -1.64
CA VAL A 73 2.40 14.20 -0.77
C VAL A 73 3.61 14.75 -1.52
N GLN A 74 3.80 14.33 -2.78
CA GLN A 74 4.91 14.77 -3.62
C GLN A 74 4.85 16.27 -3.99
N VAL A 75 3.66 16.86 -4.08
CA VAL A 75 3.48 18.31 -4.35
C VAL A 75 3.89 19.20 -3.15
N ARG A 76 4.05 18.64 -1.95
CA ARG A 76 4.38 19.40 -0.72
C ARG A 76 5.87 19.45 -0.38
N HIS A 77 6.72 18.80 -1.17
CA HIS A 77 8.18 18.82 -1.06
C HIS A 77 8.80 19.60 -2.22
#